data_AF-A0A642VA46-F1
#
_entry.id   AF-A0A642VA46-F1
#
_cell.length_a   1.000
_cell.length_b   1.000
_cell.length_c   1.000
_cell.angle_alpha   90.00
_cell.angle_beta   90.00
_cell.angle_gamma   90.00
#
_symmetry.space_group_name_H-M   'P 1'
#
loop_
_entity.id
_entity.type
_entity.pdbx_description
1 polymer ?
#
loop_
_entity_poly.entity_id
_entity_poly.type
_entity_poly.pdbx_seq_one_letter_code
_entity_poly.pdbx_strand_id
1 'polypeptide(L)'
;MFKANHFTSFSMYRLKSPHGEPLIISNKVISDYFQVSNTTLHEKNLLSLGEDRFLTTLMIKYFPKLRFCFNASAKAATTAPNSFSILLSQRRRWINSTVHNLVELLRLHTMCGLLSVFDMRFFVFIDLAGTILLPSVCAYIGYLIYKIVTVSSQLPIISIIMISAVYGLQAVLFIIRREWQHVGWLLVYLIAYPVHSFLLPVYSFWKQDDFSWGNTRVVYGEKGKPLLYDEESEPFDPLSIPRQFWTTHALIHGLHGAHREYEPGAEAGVSVVRAVEDVLEEMDFEKITVKDVKIEVEKRLGYPAPEIDEVVEKWIDKRTL
;
A
#
# COMPACT_ATOMS: atom_id res chain seq x y z
N MET A 1 16.27 7.16 -5.82
CA MET A 1 15.28 7.79 -4.93
C MET A 1 14.03 8.04 -5.76
N PHE A 2 13.07 7.12 -5.79
CA PHE A 2 11.86 7.26 -6.60
C PHE A 2 10.91 8.23 -5.91
N LYS A 3 10.65 9.36 -6.56
CA LYS A 3 9.76 10.43 -6.10
C LYS A 3 8.39 10.17 -6.72
N ALA A 4 7.57 9.35 -6.06
CA ALA A 4 6.19 9.16 -6.45
C ALA A 4 5.37 10.37 -6.01
N ASN A 5 4.99 11.22 -6.96
CA ASN A 5 4.05 12.30 -6.75
C ASN A 5 2.62 11.73 -6.71
N HIS A 6 1.85 12.19 -5.73
CA HIS A 6 0.39 12.04 -5.62
C HIS A 6 -0.18 10.63 -5.46
N PHE A 7 0.03 10.01 -4.30
CA PHE A 7 -0.95 9.14 -3.64
C PHE A 7 -0.64 9.16 -2.13
N THR A 8 -1.57 8.73 -1.28
CA THR A 8 -1.32 8.45 0.15
C THR A 8 -0.06 7.61 0.28
N SER A 9 1.09 8.26 0.52
CA SER A 9 2.38 7.70 0.13
C SER A 9 2.91 6.74 1.18
N PHE A 10 2.71 5.44 0.94
CA PHE A 10 3.72 4.47 1.36
C PHE A 10 4.96 4.70 0.50
N SER A 11 6.01 5.27 1.07
CA SER A 11 7.31 5.32 0.42
C SER A 11 8.14 4.14 0.93
N MET A 12 8.41 3.18 0.04
CA MET A 12 9.26 2.06 0.39
C MET A 12 10.73 2.44 0.19
N TYR A 13 11.47 2.52 1.30
CA TYR A 13 12.89 2.88 1.28
C TYR A 13 13.81 1.71 0.94
N ARG A 14 13.29 0.47 0.96
CA ARG A 14 14.07 -0.75 0.76
C ARG A 14 13.29 -1.76 -0.07
N LEU A 15 13.78 -2.11 -1.26
CA LEU A 15 13.14 -3.08 -2.16
C LEU A 15 13.62 -4.53 -1.94
N LYS A 16 14.79 -4.70 -1.30
CA LYS A 16 15.43 -6.00 -1.05
C LYS A 16 15.93 -6.13 0.39
N SER A 17 15.78 -7.30 0.98
CA SER A 17 16.36 -7.75 2.25
C SER A 17 17.90 -7.56 2.28
N PRO A 18 18.56 -7.49 3.46
CA PRO A 18 20.02 -7.55 3.54
C PRO A 18 20.64 -8.72 2.79
N HIS A 19 19.90 -9.83 2.66
CA HIS A 19 20.32 -11.06 1.98
C HIS A 19 19.94 -11.08 0.48
N GLY A 20 19.47 -9.96 -0.08
CA GLY A 20 19.17 -9.84 -1.52
C GLY A 20 17.76 -10.28 -1.95
N GLU A 21 16.98 -10.90 -1.06
CA GLU A 21 15.60 -11.30 -1.34
C GLU A 21 14.69 -10.09 -1.61
N PRO A 22 13.84 -10.12 -2.64
CA PRO A 22 12.85 -9.06 -2.85
C PRO A 22 11.78 -9.01 -1.75
N LEU A 23 11.32 -7.81 -1.39
CA LEU A 23 10.29 -7.63 -0.35
C LEU A 23 8.86 -7.64 -0.92
N ILE A 24 8.44 -6.59 -1.63
CA ILE A 24 7.08 -6.51 -2.22
C ILE A 24 6.86 -7.64 -3.24
N ILE A 25 7.82 -7.81 -4.15
CA ILE A 25 7.72 -8.79 -5.24
C ILE A 25 8.13 -10.20 -4.80
N SER A 26 8.18 -10.47 -3.49
CA SER A 26 8.39 -11.82 -2.99
C SER A 26 7.23 -12.71 -3.41
N ASN A 27 7.52 -13.92 -3.91
CA ASN A 27 6.49 -14.89 -4.29
C ASN A 27 5.46 -15.14 -3.17
N LYS A 28 5.91 -15.12 -1.91
CA LYS A 28 5.05 -15.30 -0.73
C LYS A 28 4.04 -14.16 -0.53
N VAL A 29 4.45 -12.93 -0.81
CA VAL A 29 3.58 -11.77 -0.72
C VAL A 29 2.62 -11.77 -1.90
N ILE A 30 3.14 -11.98 -3.11
CA ILE A 30 2.35 -12.01 -4.34
C ILE A 30 1.27 -13.09 -4.25
N SER A 31 1.57 -14.29 -3.77
CA SER A 31 0.59 -15.38 -3.68
C SER A 31 -0.61 -15.05 -2.80
N ASP A 32 -0.37 -14.43 -1.65
CA ASP A 32 -1.44 -14.09 -0.70
C ASP A 32 -2.17 -12.79 -1.07
N TYR A 33 -1.48 -11.88 -1.77
CA TYR A 33 -2.02 -10.59 -2.19
C TYR A 33 -2.85 -10.69 -3.48
N PHE A 34 -2.38 -11.46 -4.45
CA PHE A 34 -3.08 -11.68 -5.73
C PHE A 34 -3.91 -12.97 -5.66
N GLN A 35 -4.97 -12.95 -4.86
CA GLN A 35 -5.99 -14.00 -4.90
C GLN A 35 -7.05 -13.64 -5.94
N VAL A 36 -7.28 -14.56 -6.88
CA VAL A 36 -8.14 -14.34 -8.07
C VAL A 36 -9.63 -14.49 -7.74
N SER A 37 -10.00 -15.24 -6.70
CA SER A 37 -11.40 -15.49 -6.35
C SER A 37 -11.72 -14.99 -4.94
N ASN A 38 -12.17 -13.74 -4.84
CA ASN A 38 -12.64 -13.15 -3.59
C ASN A 38 -14.08 -13.61 -3.33
N THR A 39 -14.25 -14.80 -2.76
CA THR A 39 -15.59 -15.38 -2.54
C THR A 39 -16.24 -14.84 -1.27
N THR A 40 -15.45 -14.45 -0.26
CA THR A 40 -15.99 -13.99 1.02
C THR A 40 -16.10 -12.46 1.10
N LEU A 41 -17.06 -11.99 1.91
CA LEU A 41 -17.20 -10.57 2.25
C LEU A 41 -15.92 -10.03 2.90
N HIS A 42 -15.22 -10.86 3.68
CA HIS A 42 -13.99 -10.50 4.35
C HIS A 42 -12.84 -10.29 3.36
N GLU A 43 -12.62 -11.22 2.44
CA GLU A 43 -11.59 -11.11 1.39
C GLU A 43 -11.84 -9.91 0.48
N LYS A 44 -13.09 -9.67 0.06
CA LYS A 44 -13.43 -8.50 -0.76
C LYS A 44 -13.16 -7.18 -0.04
N ASN A 45 -13.51 -7.08 1.24
CA ASN A 45 -13.21 -5.89 2.04
C ASN A 45 -11.69 -5.71 2.27
N LEU A 46 -10.95 -6.80 2.38
CA LEU A 46 -9.52 -6.78 2.63
C LEU A 46 -8.72 -6.42 1.37
N LEU A 47 -9.02 -7.05 0.24
CA LEU A 47 -8.27 -6.95 -1.01
C LEU A 47 -8.72 -5.77 -1.88
N SER A 48 -10.01 -5.47 -1.97
CA SER A 48 -10.51 -4.38 -2.82
C SER A 48 -10.61 -3.04 -2.09
N LEU A 49 -10.99 -3.07 -0.81
CA LEU A 49 -11.20 -1.85 0.00
C LEU A 49 -10.01 -1.51 0.91
N GLY A 50 -9.25 -2.52 1.33
CA GLY A 50 -8.19 -2.42 2.34
C GLY A 50 -6.80 -2.78 1.85
N GLU A 51 -6.60 -2.88 0.53
CA GLU A 51 -5.38 -3.36 -0.14
C GLU A 51 -4.08 -2.85 0.53
N ASP A 52 -3.94 -1.53 0.68
CA ASP A 52 -2.79 -0.89 1.32
C ASP A 52 -2.50 -1.41 2.74
N ARG A 53 -3.57 -1.56 3.56
CA ARG A 53 -3.46 -2.05 4.94
C ARG A 53 -3.12 -3.53 4.96
N PHE A 54 -3.74 -4.30 4.08
CA PHE A 54 -3.48 -5.72 3.96
C PHE A 54 -2.04 -6.00 3.53
N LEU A 55 -1.49 -5.20 2.62
CA LEU A 55 -0.07 -5.29 2.23
C LEU A 55 0.83 -5.15 3.45
N THR A 56 0.57 -4.19 4.33
CA THR A 56 1.36 -4.03 5.57
C THR A 56 1.23 -5.22 6.51
N THR A 57 0.04 -5.82 6.60
CA THR A 57 -0.20 -7.05 7.37
C THR A 57 0.61 -8.22 6.82
N LEU A 58 0.66 -8.39 5.49
CA LEU A 58 1.50 -9.39 4.83
C LEU A 58 2.99 -9.15 5.04
N MET A 59 3.43 -7.89 5.00
CA MET A 59 4.83 -7.54 5.28
C MET A 59 5.25 -7.93 6.70
N ILE A 60 4.37 -7.76 7.70
CA ILE A 60 4.61 -8.20 9.08
C ILE A 60 4.65 -9.73 9.16
N LYS A 61 3.72 -10.40 8.46
CA LYS A 61 3.61 -11.87 8.42
C LYS A 61 4.90 -12.52 7.88
N TYR A 62 5.38 -12.06 6.72
CA TYR A 62 6.52 -12.69 6.03
C TYR A 62 7.89 -12.14 6.40
N PHE A 63 7.97 -10.88 6.85
CA PHE A 63 9.23 -10.24 7.20
C PHE A 63 9.22 -9.69 8.64
N PRO A 64 8.99 -10.54 9.67
CA PRO A 64 8.86 -10.10 11.06
C PRO A 64 10.14 -9.48 11.63
N LYS A 65 11.31 -9.73 11.01
CA LYS A 65 12.61 -9.14 11.41
C LYS A 65 12.79 -7.71 10.91
N LEU A 66 11.99 -7.26 9.95
CA LEU A 66 12.06 -5.90 9.40
C LEU A 66 11.11 -4.98 10.18
N ARG A 67 11.37 -3.67 10.11
CA ARG A 67 10.61 -2.65 10.84
C ARG A 67 10.08 -1.61 9.88
N PHE A 68 8.88 -1.12 10.16
CA PHE A 68 8.39 0.10 9.52
C PHE A 68 9.00 1.32 10.22
N CYS A 69 9.39 2.31 9.43
CA CYS A 69 9.94 3.56 9.92
C CYS A 69 9.03 4.71 9.51
N PHE A 70 8.77 5.62 10.44
CA PHE A 70 8.08 6.87 10.17
C PHE A 70 9.08 7.95 9.77
N ASN A 71 8.86 8.61 8.64
CA ASN A 71 9.67 9.75 8.20
C ASN A 71 8.85 11.04 8.34
N ALA A 72 9.18 11.85 9.35
CA ALA A 72 8.51 13.13 9.61
C ALA A 72 8.67 14.17 8.47
N SER A 73 9.66 13.98 7.59
CA SER A 73 9.88 14.87 6.44
C SER A 73 9.00 14.53 5.23
N ALA A 74 8.35 13.36 5.21
CA ALA A 74 7.48 12.98 4.12
C ALA A 74 6.19 13.82 4.16
N LYS A 75 5.90 14.53 3.07
CA LYS A 75 4.70 15.37 2.92
C LYS A 75 3.79 14.78 1.86
N ALA A 76 2.53 14.55 2.21
CA ALA A 76 1.48 14.18 1.28
C ALA A 76 0.38 15.24 1.32
N ALA A 77 -0.04 15.72 0.15
CA ALA A 77 -1.16 16.65 0.02
C ALA A 77 -2.36 15.89 -0.56
N THR A 78 -3.52 16.06 0.05
CA THR A 78 -4.78 15.51 -0.44
C THR A 78 -5.88 16.56 -0.34
N THR A 79 -6.83 16.53 -1.27
CA THR A 79 -8.02 17.36 -1.23
C THR A 79 -9.04 16.76 -0.27
N ALA A 80 -9.55 17.60 0.64
CA ALA A 80 -10.67 17.21 1.49
C ALA A 80 -11.94 16.98 0.67
N PRO A 81 -12.84 16.08 1.10
CA PRO A 81 -14.10 15.86 0.40
C PRO A 81 -14.99 17.11 0.48
N ASN A 82 -15.49 17.56 -0.67
CA ASN A 82 -16.34 18.76 -0.79
C ASN A 82 -17.83 18.49 -0.54
N SER A 83 -18.23 17.22 -0.43
CA SER A 83 -19.64 16.83 -0.30
C SER A 83 -19.80 15.68 0.70
N PHE A 84 -20.92 15.70 1.43
CA PHE A 84 -21.20 14.70 2.46
C PHE A 84 -21.31 13.28 1.90
N SER A 85 -21.83 13.10 0.68
CA SER A 85 -21.88 11.80 0.00
C SER A 85 -20.49 11.21 -0.27
N ILE A 86 -19.53 12.05 -0.70
CA ILE A 86 -18.14 11.62 -0.92
C ILE A 86 -17.49 11.26 0.43
N LEU A 87 -17.71 12.08 1.47
CA LEU A 87 -17.24 11.79 2.82
C LEU A 87 -17.77 10.45 3.33
N LEU A 88 -19.07 10.18 3.17
CA LEU A 88 -19.70 8.92 3.56
C LEU A 88 -19.08 7.72 2.83
N SER A 89 -18.90 7.83 1.51
CA SER A 89 -18.29 6.76 0.71
C SER A 89 -16.85 6.46 1.15
N GLN A 90 -16.04 7.51 1.38
CA GLN A 90 -14.67 7.35 1.87
C GLN A 90 -14.63 6.71 3.27
N ARG A 91 -15.47 7.19 4.19
CA ARG A 91 -15.50 6.70 5.57
C ARG A 91 -16.02 5.26 5.65
N ARG A 92 -16.99 4.87 4.81
CA ARG A 92 -17.42 3.48 4.65
C ARG A 92 -16.26 2.56 4.29
N ARG A 93 -15.53 2.88 3.22
CA ARG A 93 -14.34 2.11 2.80
C ARG A 93 -13.32 2.00 3.93
N TRP A 94 -13.04 3.11 4.61
CA TRP A 94 -12.00 3.15 5.64
C TRP A 94 -12.39 2.35 6.88
N ILE A 95 -13.63 2.47 7.36
CA ILE A 95 -14.10 1.77 8.56
C ILE A 95 -14.19 0.27 8.28
N ASN A 96 -14.80 -0.13 7.16
CA ASN A 96 -14.97 -1.55 6.84
C ASN A 96 -13.60 -2.23 6.65
N SER A 97 -12.71 -1.66 5.85
CA SER A 97 -11.35 -2.21 5.68
C SER A 97 -10.54 -2.24 6.98
N THR A 98 -10.74 -1.28 7.89
CA THR A 98 -10.06 -1.28 9.20
C THR A 98 -10.50 -2.47 10.04
N VAL A 99 -11.80 -2.74 10.16
CA VAL A 99 -12.31 -3.89 10.92
C VAL A 99 -11.77 -5.21 10.36
N HIS A 100 -11.84 -5.40 9.05
CA HIS A 100 -11.34 -6.61 8.40
C HIS A 100 -9.82 -6.78 8.55
N ASN A 101 -9.05 -5.71 8.42
CA ASN A 101 -7.60 -5.75 8.59
C ASN A 101 -7.19 -5.98 10.06
N LEU A 102 -7.90 -5.40 11.03
CA LEU A 102 -7.65 -5.65 12.46
C LEU A 102 -7.94 -7.12 12.82
N VAL A 103 -8.99 -7.72 12.26
CA VAL A 103 -9.27 -9.16 12.40
C VAL A 103 -8.12 -10.00 11.86
N GLU A 104 -7.56 -9.64 10.70
CA GLU A 104 -6.43 -10.37 10.12
C GLU A 104 -5.13 -10.18 10.93
N LEU A 105 -4.87 -8.97 11.42
CA LEU A 105 -3.76 -8.71 12.34
C LEU A 105 -3.87 -9.55 13.63
N LEU A 106 -5.08 -9.73 14.18
CA LEU A 106 -5.29 -10.59 15.35
C LEU A 106 -4.95 -12.06 15.10
N ARG A 107 -5.05 -12.53 13.85
CA ARG A 107 -4.70 -13.90 13.46
C ARG A 107 -3.20 -14.10 13.27
N LEU A 108 -2.40 -13.03 13.19
CA LEU A 108 -0.95 -13.14 13.08
C LEU A 108 -0.33 -13.57 14.42
N HIS A 109 0.39 -14.70 14.39
CA HIS A 109 1.11 -15.24 15.55
C HIS A 109 2.52 -14.66 15.73
N THR A 110 3.03 -13.92 14.74
CA THR A 110 4.44 -13.46 14.68
C THR A 110 4.65 -12.03 15.16
N MET A 111 3.64 -11.39 15.77
CA MET A 111 3.76 -10.00 16.22
C MET A 111 4.70 -9.87 17.44
N CYS A 112 5.54 -8.83 17.44
CA CYS A 112 6.49 -8.59 18.53
C CYS A 112 5.78 -8.23 19.84
N GLY A 113 5.89 -9.08 20.85
CA GLY A 113 5.57 -8.75 22.26
C GLY A 113 6.85 -8.60 23.08
N LEU A 114 6.94 -7.56 23.91
CA LEU A 114 7.98 -7.41 24.93
C LEU A 114 7.48 -8.08 26.21
N LEU A 115 8.09 -9.22 26.57
CA LEU A 115 7.72 -10.10 27.69
C LEU A 115 6.31 -10.72 27.53
N SER A 116 6.19 -11.97 27.98
CA SER A 116 5.06 -12.91 27.79
C SER A 116 3.68 -12.46 28.33
N VAL A 117 3.50 -11.20 28.71
CA VAL A 117 2.29 -10.66 29.36
C VAL A 117 1.65 -9.49 28.58
N PHE A 118 2.37 -8.85 27.64
CA PHE A 118 1.82 -7.78 26.77
C PHE A 118 2.07 -8.11 25.30
N ASP A 119 1.28 -9.04 24.80
CA ASP A 119 1.20 -9.31 23.37
C ASP A 119 0.56 -8.11 22.65
N MET A 120 1.14 -7.64 21.55
CA MET A 120 0.56 -6.58 20.70
C MET A 120 -0.85 -6.93 20.24
N ARG A 121 -1.16 -8.23 20.15
CA ARG A 121 -2.50 -8.74 19.85
C ARG A 121 -3.56 -8.25 20.83
N PHE A 122 -3.22 -8.06 22.11
CA PHE A 122 -4.16 -7.53 23.10
C PHE A 122 -4.56 -6.08 22.78
N PHE A 123 -3.61 -5.23 22.39
CA PHE A 123 -3.90 -3.85 21.99
C PHE A 123 -4.68 -3.79 20.69
N VAL A 124 -4.35 -4.63 19.70
CA VAL A 124 -5.14 -4.77 18.46
C VAL A 124 -6.57 -5.23 18.77
N PHE A 125 -6.74 -6.12 19.77
CA PHE A 125 -8.07 -6.58 20.18
C PHE A 125 -8.88 -5.47 20.83
N ILE A 126 -8.26 -4.70 21.74
CA ILE A 126 -8.90 -3.51 22.33
C ILE A 126 -9.31 -2.52 21.25
N ASP A 127 -8.47 -2.29 20.24
CA ASP A 127 -8.76 -1.36 19.14
C ASP A 127 -9.92 -1.84 18.26
N LEU A 128 -9.95 -3.14 17.93
CA LEU A 128 -11.06 -3.76 17.22
C LEU A 128 -12.37 -3.66 18.03
N ALA A 129 -12.33 -4.02 19.31
CA ALA A 129 -13.48 -3.94 20.20
C ALA A 129 -13.96 -2.50 20.35
N GLY A 130 -13.04 -1.55 20.52
CA GLY A 130 -13.32 -0.12 20.60
C GLY A 130 -14.00 0.41 19.35
N THR A 131 -13.52 0.01 18.17
CA THR A 131 -14.10 0.40 16.87
C THR A 131 -15.55 -0.08 16.73
N ILE A 132 -15.84 -1.31 17.17
CA ILE A 132 -17.20 -1.89 17.13
C ILE A 132 -18.12 -1.26 18.19
N LEU A 133 -17.60 -0.98 19.38
CA LEU A 133 -18.37 -0.44 20.51
C LEU A 133 -18.63 1.07 20.40
N LEU A 134 -17.90 1.79 19.53
CA LEU A 134 -17.96 3.24 19.42
C LEU A 134 -19.39 3.81 19.26
N PRO A 135 -20.28 3.24 18.41
CA PRO A 135 -21.66 3.72 18.29
C PRO A 135 -22.45 3.53 19.58
N SER A 136 -22.26 2.39 20.26
CA SER A 136 -22.92 2.09 21.53
C SER A 136 -22.50 3.06 22.64
N VAL A 137 -21.20 3.40 22.69
CA VAL A 137 -20.68 4.40 23.63
C VAL A 137 -21.29 5.79 23.34
N CYS A 138 -21.41 6.17 22.07
CA CYS A 138 -22.04 7.43 21.69
C CYS A 138 -23.52 7.48 22.12
N ALA A 139 -24.27 6.39 21.92
CA ALA A 139 -25.65 6.30 22.38
C ALA A 139 -25.77 6.37 23.92
N TYR A 140 -24.84 5.71 24.63
CA TYR A 140 -24.78 5.76 26.09
C TYR A 140 -24.49 7.18 26.61
N ILE A 141 -23.58 7.93 25.97
CA ILE A 141 -23.33 9.34 26.31
C ILE A 141 -24.61 10.17 26.13
N GLY A 142 -25.34 9.97 25.03
CA GLY A 142 -26.65 10.62 24.81
C GLY A 142 -27.67 10.29 25.90
N TYR A 143 -27.73 9.03 26.32
CA TYR A 143 -28.59 8.59 27.44
C TYR A 143 -28.18 9.23 28.78
N LEU A 144 -26.88 9.36 29.07
CA LEU A 144 -26.40 10.04 30.26
C LEU A 144 -26.80 11.52 30.28
N ILE A 145 -26.70 12.21 29.14
CA ILE A 145 -27.15 13.60 29.01
C ILE A 145 -28.66 13.70 29.27
N TYR A 146 -29.47 12.82 28.67
CA TYR A 146 -30.91 12.77 28.91
C TYR A 146 -31.24 12.57 30.39
N LYS A 147 -30.57 11.64 31.07
CA LYS A 147 -30.72 11.39 32.52
C LYS A 147 -30.39 12.62 33.36
N ILE A 148 -29.32 13.35 33.04
CA ILE A 148 -28.92 14.56 33.76
C ILE A 148 -29.98 15.66 33.61
N VAL A 149 -30.58 15.81 32.43
CA VAL A 149 -31.60 16.84 32.17
C VAL A 149 -32.95 16.49 32.83
N THR A 150 -33.32 15.21 32.88
CA THR A 150 -34.66 14.77 33.30
C THR A 150 -34.78 14.35 34.76
N VAL A 151 -33.74 13.77 35.36
CA VAL A 151 -33.80 13.19 36.72
C VAL A 151 -32.60 13.63 37.54
N SER A 152 -32.83 14.55 38.49
CA SER A 152 -31.77 15.12 39.35
C SER A 152 -31.30 14.23 40.51
N SER A 153 -31.77 12.99 40.63
CA SER A 153 -31.60 12.22 41.87
C SER A 153 -30.22 11.59 42.08
N GLN A 154 -29.39 11.45 41.04
CA GLN A 154 -28.00 10.98 41.14
C GLN A 154 -27.23 11.31 39.85
N LEU A 155 -26.24 12.20 39.95
CA LEU A 155 -25.35 12.48 38.82
C LEU A 155 -24.37 11.32 38.63
N PRO A 156 -24.10 10.87 37.38
CA PRO A 156 -23.11 9.85 37.08
C PRO A 156 -21.69 10.44 37.20
N ILE A 157 -21.25 10.68 38.44
CA ILE A 157 -19.99 11.36 38.77
C ILE A 157 -18.79 10.67 38.12
N ILE A 158 -18.74 9.33 38.14
CA ILE A 158 -17.63 8.55 37.55
C ILE A 158 -17.49 8.84 36.05
N SER A 159 -18.60 8.82 35.31
CA SER A 159 -18.60 9.09 33.86
C SER A 159 -18.19 10.52 33.53
N ILE A 160 -18.64 11.50 34.32
CA ILE A 160 -18.25 12.90 34.17
C ILE A 160 -16.76 13.09 34.42
N ILE A 161 -16.23 12.48 35.49
CA ILE A 161 -14.80 12.52 35.82
C ILE A 161 -13.98 11.89 34.69
N MET A 162 -14.38 10.73 34.17
CA MET A 162 -13.68 10.07 33.07
C MET A 162 -13.67 10.91 31.79
N ILE A 163 -14.81 11.45 31.37
CA ILE A 163 -14.91 12.30 30.17
C ILE A 163 -14.07 13.58 30.36
N SER A 164 -14.16 14.20 31.54
CA SER A 164 -13.39 15.39 31.87
C SER A 164 -11.89 15.12 31.93
N ALA A 165 -11.46 13.96 32.42
CA ALA A 165 -10.06 13.58 32.42
C ALA A 165 -9.52 13.41 31.00
N VAL A 166 -10.25 12.71 30.12
CA VAL A 166 -9.81 12.45 28.73
C VAL A 166 -9.75 13.73 27.91
N TYR A 167 -10.85 14.50 27.85
CA TYR A 167 -10.90 15.73 27.04
C TYR A 167 -10.21 16.91 27.72
N GLY A 168 -10.24 16.98 29.05
CA GLY A 168 -9.54 18.00 29.81
C GLY A 168 -8.03 17.88 29.69
N LEU A 169 -7.48 16.65 29.72
CA LEU A 169 -6.07 16.42 29.45
C LEU A 169 -5.67 16.90 28.04
N GLN A 170 -6.49 16.61 27.01
CA GLN A 170 -6.25 17.10 25.65
C GLN A 170 -6.24 18.63 25.59
N ALA A 171 -7.22 19.29 26.22
CA ALA A 171 -7.29 20.74 26.28
C ALA A 171 -6.07 21.36 26.99
N VAL A 172 -5.64 20.77 28.12
CA VAL A 172 -4.43 21.19 28.85
C VAL A 172 -3.19 21.07 27.97
N LEU A 173 -3.03 19.97 27.23
CA LEU A 173 -1.90 19.78 26.31
C LEU A 173 -1.86 20.86 25.22
N PHE A 174 -3.00 21.25 24.64
CA PHE A 174 -3.05 22.32 23.63
C PHE A 174 -2.69 23.70 24.21
N ILE A 175 -3.12 23.99 25.44
CA ILE A 175 -2.77 25.24 26.14
C ILE A 175 -1.27 25.29 26.43
N ILE A 176 -0.67 24.18 26.90
CA ILE A 176 0.77 24.09 27.16
C ILE A 176 1.58 24.33 25.88
N ARG A 177 1.15 23.76 24.75
CA ARG A 177 1.82 23.98 23.45
C ARG A 177 1.55 25.37 22.83
N ARG A 178 0.69 26.19 23.45
CA ARG A 178 0.27 27.53 22.98
C ARG A 178 -0.40 27.54 21.60
N GLU A 179 -0.96 26.42 21.18
CA GLU A 179 -1.63 26.28 19.88
C GLU A 179 -3.14 26.51 20.02
N TRP A 180 -3.53 27.75 20.30
CA TRP A 180 -4.93 28.15 20.58
C TRP A 180 -5.92 27.76 19.47
N GLN A 181 -5.46 27.65 18.22
CA GLN A 181 -6.25 27.13 17.11
C GLN A 181 -6.87 25.76 17.40
N HIS A 182 -6.14 24.87 18.09
CA HIS A 182 -6.61 23.51 18.36
C HIS A 182 -7.72 23.47 19.42
N VAL A 183 -7.77 24.46 20.31
CA VAL A 183 -8.87 24.60 21.27
C VAL A 183 -10.18 24.93 20.54
N GLY A 184 -10.14 25.82 19.54
CA GLY A 184 -11.30 26.10 18.69
C GLY A 184 -11.76 24.88 17.89
N TRP A 185 -10.81 24.13 17.32
CA TRP A 185 -11.11 22.89 16.59
C TRP A 185 -11.66 21.78 17.50
N LEU A 186 -11.30 21.75 18.78
CA LEU A 186 -11.85 20.81 19.76
C LEU A 186 -13.37 21.00 19.92
N LEU A 187 -13.86 22.24 19.93
CA LEU A 187 -15.30 22.51 20.01
C LEU A 187 -16.05 22.00 18.77
N VAL A 188 -15.50 22.25 17.58
CA VAL A 188 -16.05 21.73 16.31
C VAL A 188 -16.06 20.20 16.33
N TYR A 189 -14.99 19.59 16.83
CA TYR A 189 -14.90 18.14 16.99
C TYR A 189 -15.98 17.57 17.93
N LEU A 190 -16.25 18.22 19.06
CA LEU A 190 -17.30 17.78 20.00
C LEU A 190 -18.70 17.82 19.35
N ILE A 191 -18.99 18.85 18.54
CA ILE A 191 -20.24 18.93 17.79
C ILE A 191 -20.31 17.85 16.71
N ALA A 192 -19.19 17.56 16.04
CA ALA A 192 -19.10 16.52 15.02
C ALA A 192 -19.04 15.09 15.61
N TYR A 193 -18.88 14.93 16.92
CA TYR A 193 -18.70 13.63 17.57
C TYR A 193 -19.85 12.65 17.31
N PRO A 194 -21.15 13.03 17.37
CA PRO A 194 -22.24 12.11 17.05
C PRO A 194 -22.22 11.63 15.59
N VAL A 195 -21.80 12.50 14.67
CA VAL A 195 -21.64 12.13 13.27
C VAL A 195 -20.49 11.12 13.12
N HIS A 196 -19.34 11.41 13.71
CA HIS A 196 -18.15 10.58 13.60
C HIS A 196 -18.27 9.23 14.32
N SER A 197 -18.84 9.22 15.52
CA SER A 197 -18.83 8.07 16.43
C SER A 197 -20.09 7.20 16.32
N PHE A 198 -21.17 7.72 15.74
CA PHE A 198 -22.42 6.97 15.57
C PHE A 198 -22.84 6.86 14.09
N LEU A 199 -23.10 7.99 13.41
CA LEU A 199 -23.68 7.97 12.07
C LEU A 199 -22.76 7.27 11.05
N LEU A 200 -21.49 7.64 11.02
CA LEU A 200 -20.53 7.09 10.06
C LEU A 200 -20.29 5.59 10.27
N PRO A 201 -20.01 5.06 11.49
CA PRO A 201 -19.81 3.64 11.68
C PRO A 201 -21.07 2.82 11.43
N VAL A 202 -22.24 3.29 11.91
CA VAL A 202 -23.52 2.59 11.68
C VAL A 202 -23.82 2.48 10.18
N TYR A 203 -23.65 3.58 9.43
CA TYR A 203 -23.79 3.55 7.97
C TYR A 203 -22.80 2.57 7.33
N SER A 204 -21.56 2.54 7.80
CA SER A 204 -20.50 1.69 7.25
C SER A 204 -20.80 0.20 7.44
N PHE A 205 -21.25 -0.17 8.65
CA PHE A 205 -21.67 -1.54 8.96
C PHE A 205 -22.97 -1.94 8.25
N TRP A 206 -23.90 -0.99 8.05
CA TRP A 206 -25.12 -1.25 7.27
C TRP A 206 -24.84 -1.49 5.78
N LYS A 207 -23.77 -0.88 5.24
CA LYS A 207 -23.36 -0.98 3.83
C LYS A 207 -22.03 -1.71 3.67
N GLN A 208 -21.82 -2.78 4.45
CA GLN A 208 -20.57 -3.54 4.43
C GLN A 208 -20.38 -4.37 3.15
N ASP A 209 -21.47 -4.61 2.43
CA ASP A 209 -21.57 -5.26 1.12
C ASP A 209 -21.33 -4.33 -0.08
N ASP A 210 -21.24 -3.02 0.14
CA ASP A 210 -21.05 -2.04 -0.94
C ASP A 210 -19.56 -1.78 -1.20
N PHE A 211 -19.05 -2.44 -2.26
CA PHE A 211 -17.67 -2.34 -2.74
C PHE A 211 -17.41 -1.17 -3.70
N SER A 212 -18.41 -0.32 -3.97
CA SER A 212 -18.21 0.81 -4.86
C SER A 212 -17.15 1.78 -4.33
N TRP A 213 -16.20 2.12 -5.19
CA TRP A 213 -15.34 3.29 -5.00
C TRP A 213 -16.17 4.48 -5.46
N GLY A 214 -16.86 5.18 -4.54
CA GLY A 214 -17.79 6.26 -4.91
C GLY A 214 -17.22 7.20 -5.98
N ASN A 215 -18.00 7.44 -7.03
CA ASN A 215 -17.73 8.07 -8.35
C ASN A 215 -16.70 9.22 -8.44
N THR A 216 -15.50 9.07 -7.91
CA THR A 216 -14.45 10.10 -7.92
C THR A 216 -13.39 9.85 -8.99
N ARG A 217 -13.50 8.73 -9.73
CA ARG A 217 -12.65 8.39 -10.88
C ARG A 217 -13.41 7.65 -11.96
N VAL A 218 -14.56 8.18 -12.34
CA VAL A 218 -15.17 7.71 -13.58
C VAL A 218 -14.36 8.36 -14.71
N VAL A 219 -13.49 7.57 -15.33
CA VAL A 219 -12.79 8.01 -16.55
C VAL A 219 -13.87 8.05 -17.62
N TYR A 220 -14.28 9.24 -18.03
CA TYR A 220 -15.16 9.36 -19.19
C TYR A 220 -14.34 8.95 -20.40
N GLY A 221 -14.75 7.87 -21.07
CA GLY A 221 -14.18 7.54 -22.38
C GLY A 221 -14.50 8.65 -23.39
N GLU A 222 -13.88 8.60 -24.56
CA GLU A 222 -14.01 9.60 -25.65
C GLU A 222 -15.46 9.92 -26.10
N LYS A 223 -16.45 9.15 -25.64
CA LYS A 223 -17.89 9.35 -25.93
C LYS A 223 -18.74 9.76 -24.72
N GLY A 224 -18.13 10.25 -23.63
CA GLY A 224 -18.87 10.82 -22.49
C GLY A 224 -19.70 9.82 -21.68
N LYS A 225 -19.53 8.52 -21.92
CA LYS A 225 -20.10 7.48 -21.06
C LYS A 225 -19.15 7.19 -19.90
N PRO A 226 -19.68 7.04 -18.67
CA PRO A 226 -18.88 6.60 -17.54
C PRO A 226 -18.32 5.20 -17.82
N LEU A 227 -17.00 5.05 -17.97
CA LEU A 227 -16.37 3.73 -17.94
C LEU A 227 -16.36 3.29 -16.48
N LEU A 228 -17.42 2.59 -16.07
CA LEU A 228 -17.32 1.69 -14.94
C LEU A 228 -16.40 0.56 -15.42
N TYR A 229 -15.27 0.37 -14.74
CA TYR A 229 -14.48 -0.84 -14.93
C TYR A 229 -15.34 -1.99 -14.38
N ASP A 230 -16.19 -2.54 -15.23
CA ASP A 230 -16.94 -3.74 -14.95
C ASP A 230 -15.91 -4.87 -14.80
N GLU A 231 -16.07 -5.72 -13.79
CA GLU A 231 -15.24 -6.93 -13.62
C GLU A 231 -15.38 -7.91 -14.81
N GLU A 232 -16.24 -7.59 -15.79
CA GLU A 232 -16.42 -8.28 -17.07
C GLU A 232 -15.55 -7.74 -18.23
N SER A 233 -14.57 -6.87 -17.97
CA SER A 233 -13.59 -6.48 -18.99
C SER A 233 -12.79 -7.69 -19.49
N GLU A 234 -12.53 -7.74 -20.79
CA GLU A 234 -11.85 -8.82 -21.53
C GLU A 234 -10.81 -9.62 -20.72
N PRO A 235 -10.75 -10.96 -20.87
CA PRO A 235 -9.78 -11.78 -20.15
C PRO A 235 -8.37 -11.23 -20.37
N PHE A 236 -7.75 -10.84 -19.26
CA PHE A 236 -6.42 -10.25 -19.25
C PHE A 236 -5.42 -11.15 -20.00
N ASP A 237 -4.89 -10.68 -21.12
CA ASP A 237 -3.85 -11.39 -21.86
C ASP A 237 -2.50 -11.20 -21.18
N PRO A 238 -1.89 -12.24 -20.57
CA PRO A 238 -0.59 -12.12 -19.91
C PRO A 238 0.56 -11.79 -20.88
N LEU A 239 0.35 -11.92 -22.20
CA LEU A 239 1.31 -11.57 -23.24
C LEU A 239 1.29 -10.07 -23.59
N SER A 240 0.24 -9.34 -23.19
CA SER A 240 0.18 -7.89 -23.34
C SER A 240 1.17 -7.15 -22.44
N ILE A 241 1.68 -7.81 -21.40
CA ILE A 241 2.70 -7.25 -20.51
C ILE A 241 4.08 -7.42 -21.17
N PRO A 242 4.75 -6.33 -21.59
CA PRO A 242 6.13 -6.43 -22.05
C PRO A 242 7.01 -6.92 -20.89
N ARG A 243 7.64 -8.09 -21.06
CA ARG A 243 8.57 -8.65 -20.08
C ARG A 243 9.98 -8.27 -20.49
N GLN A 244 10.68 -7.56 -19.62
CA GLN A 244 12.09 -7.21 -19.81
C GLN A 244 12.84 -7.43 -18.51
N PHE A 245 14.04 -8.00 -18.57
CA PHE A 245 14.90 -8.08 -17.39
C PHE A 245 15.31 -6.68 -16.95
N TRP A 246 15.35 -6.45 -15.64
CA TRP A 246 15.75 -5.17 -15.07
C TRP A 246 17.12 -4.70 -15.58
N THR A 247 18.06 -5.65 -15.75
CA THR A 247 19.39 -5.39 -16.30
C THR A 247 19.32 -4.82 -17.71
N THR A 248 18.55 -5.46 -18.61
CA THR A 248 18.35 -4.99 -19.98
C THR A 248 17.66 -3.63 -20.00
N HIS A 249 16.57 -3.45 -19.25
CA HIS A 249 15.83 -2.19 -19.20
C HIS A 249 16.71 -1.04 -18.68
N ALA A 250 17.47 -1.28 -17.61
CA ALA A 250 18.37 -0.29 -17.03
C ALA A 250 19.52 0.09 -17.99
N LEU A 251 20.02 -0.87 -18.77
CA LEU A 251 21.09 -0.65 -19.73
C LEU A 251 20.61 0.15 -20.95
N ILE A 252 19.43 -0.19 -21.51
CA ILE A 252 18.82 0.56 -22.62
C ILE A 252 18.55 2.02 -22.24
N HIS A 253 18.11 2.25 -21.00
CA HIS A 253 17.74 3.59 -20.53
C HIS A 253 18.86 4.33 -19.77
N GLY A 254 20.08 3.78 -19.74
CA GLY A 254 21.23 4.40 -19.07
C GLY A 254 21.01 4.64 -17.56
N LEU A 255 20.19 3.82 -16.90
CA LEU A 255 19.83 3.99 -15.49
C LEU A 255 20.94 3.46 -14.56
N HIS A 256 21.21 4.21 -13.49
CA HIS A 256 22.19 3.81 -12.47
C HIS A 256 21.82 2.47 -11.82
N GLY A 257 22.77 1.53 -11.75
CA GLY A 257 22.59 0.18 -11.18
C GLY A 257 22.48 -0.96 -12.19
N ALA A 258 22.70 -0.70 -13.48
CA ALA A 258 22.82 -1.73 -14.52
C ALA A 258 24.05 -2.63 -14.32
N HIS A 259 25.16 -2.05 -13.85
CA HIS A 259 26.36 -2.77 -13.44
C HIS A 259 26.38 -2.89 -11.91
N ARG A 260 26.08 -4.07 -11.38
CA ARG A 260 26.60 -4.44 -10.06
C ARG A 260 27.96 -5.07 -10.28
N GLU A 261 28.99 -4.50 -9.66
CA GLU A 261 30.29 -5.16 -9.57
C GLU A 261 30.09 -6.53 -8.93
N TYR A 262 30.57 -7.54 -9.65
CA TYR A 262 30.53 -8.94 -9.31
C TYR A 262 31.51 -9.22 -8.17
N GLU A 263 31.04 -9.82 -7.07
CA GLU A 263 31.93 -10.46 -6.09
C GLU A 263 32.44 -11.79 -6.71
N PRO A 264 33.75 -12.05 -6.73
CA PRO A 264 34.31 -13.22 -7.39
C PRO A 264 33.96 -14.51 -6.63
N GLY A 265 33.04 -15.31 -7.17
CA GLY A 265 32.70 -16.63 -6.63
C GLY A 265 31.33 -17.21 -6.99
N ALA A 266 30.46 -16.49 -7.69
CA ALA A 266 29.16 -17.01 -8.13
C ALA A 266 29.19 -17.29 -9.65
N GLU A 267 29.02 -18.54 -10.08
CA GLU A 267 28.91 -18.89 -11.50
C GLU A 267 27.90 -17.99 -12.21
N ALA A 268 28.42 -17.03 -12.99
CA ALA A 268 27.65 -15.97 -13.60
C ALA A 268 27.25 -16.38 -15.01
N GLY A 269 25.95 -16.42 -15.29
CA GLY A 269 25.44 -16.39 -16.65
C GLY A 269 25.99 -15.15 -17.36
N VAL A 270 26.62 -15.37 -18.50
CA VAL A 270 27.26 -14.32 -19.31
C VAL A 270 26.18 -13.33 -19.77
N SER A 271 26.42 -12.03 -19.56
CA SER A 271 25.57 -10.95 -20.09
C SER A 271 25.58 -10.99 -21.61
N VAL A 272 24.41 -10.83 -22.26
CA VAL A 272 24.28 -10.78 -23.73
C VAL A 272 25.23 -9.74 -24.33
N VAL A 273 25.37 -8.57 -23.69
CA VAL A 273 26.26 -7.50 -24.17
C VAL A 273 27.72 -7.91 -24.10
N ARG A 274 28.14 -8.60 -23.04
CA ARG A 274 29.52 -9.06 -22.91
C ARG A 274 29.82 -10.19 -23.89
N ALA A 275 28.86 -11.10 -24.09
CA ALA A 275 28.98 -12.12 -25.12
C ALA A 275 29.08 -11.51 -26.52
N VAL A 276 28.33 -10.44 -26.81
CA VAL A 276 28.42 -9.69 -28.07
C VAL A 276 29.76 -8.98 -28.19
N GLU A 277 30.24 -8.29 -27.15
CA GLU A 277 31.55 -7.62 -27.15
C GLU A 277 32.70 -8.62 -27.33
N ASP A 278 32.70 -9.73 -26.58
CA ASP A 278 33.72 -10.78 -26.70
C ASP A 278 33.72 -11.41 -28.11
N VAL A 279 32.53 -11.68 -28.68
CA VAL A 279 32.41 -12.22 -30.05
C VAL A 279 32.89 -11.20 -31.09
N LEU A 280 32.58 -9.92 -30.90
CA LEU A 280 33.01 -8.86 -31.81
C LEU A 280 34.51 -8.55 -31.69
N GLU A 281 35.13 -8.75 -30.52
CA GLU A 281 36.58 -8.61 -30.33
C GLU A 281 37.37 -9.78 -30.92
N GLU A 282 36.77 -10.98 -30.98
CA GLU A 282 37.41 -12.19 -31.50
C GLU A 282 37.27 -12.38 -33.03
N MET A 283 36.32 -11.69 -33.67
CA MET A 283 35.99 -11.91 -35.08
C MET A 283 36.44 -10.75 -36.00
N ASP A 284 36.91 -11.10 -37.20
CA ASP A 284 37.52 -10.17 -38.16
C ASP A 284 36.46 -9.35 -38.93
N PHE A 285 36.47 -8.03 -38.76
CA PHE A 285 35.37 -7.12 -39.09
C PHE A 285 34.98 -7.02 -40.58
N GLU A 286 35.85 -7.44 -41.51
CA GLU A 286 35.65 -7.21 -42.94
C GLU A 286 34.67 -8.19 -43.62
N LYS A 287 34.15 -9.21 -42.91
CA LYS A 287 33.35 -10.29 -43.52
C LYS A 287 32.10 -10.76 -42.74
N ILE A 288 31.64 -10.02 -41.73
CA ILE A 288 30.65 -10.55 -40.78
C ILE A 288 29.27 -9.96 -41.03
N THR A 289 28.24 -10.81 -40.98
CA THR A 289 26.83 -10.37 -40.97
C THR A 289 26.25 -10.43 -39.55
N VAL A 290 25.23 -9.63 -39.26
CA VAL A 290 24.51 -9.62 -37.96
C VAL A 290 24.02 -11.01 -37.56
N LYS A 291 23.68 -11.85 -38.54
CA LYS A 291 23.26 -13.24 -38.34
C LYS A 291 24.39 -14.13 -37.79
N ASP A 292 25.63 -13.90 -38.20
CA ASP A 292 26.77 -14.69 -37.76
C ASP A 292 27.13 -14.37 -36.30
N VAL A 293 27.06 -13.09 -35.92
CA VAL A 293 27.22 -12.62 -34.53
C VAL A 293 26.13 -13.22 -33.65
N LYS A 294 24.89 -13.23 -34.12
CA LYS A 294 23.75 -13.80 -33.39
C LYS A 294 23.94 -15.27 -33.07
N ILE A 295 24.38 -16.06 -34.05
CA ILE A 295 24.60 -17.51 -33.87
C ILE A 295 25.69 -17.77 -32.83
N GLU A 296 26.81 -17.05 -32.87
CA GLU A 296 27.92 -17.31 -31.94
C GLU A 296 27.61 -16.80 -30.52
N VAL A 297 26.86 -15.71 -30.40
CA VAL A 297 26.39 -15.19 -29.10
C VAL A 297 25.36 -16.14 -28.47
N GLU A 298 24.37 -16.61 -29.22
CA GLU A 298 23.38 -17.58 -28.73
C GLU A 298 24.03 -18.90 -28.31
N LYS A 299 25.08 -19.33 -29.02
CA LYS A 299 25.89 -20.50 -28.68
C LYS A 299 26.68 -20.32 -27.37
N ARG A 300 27.19 -19.12 -27.07
CA ARG A 300 27.85 -18.81 -25.78
C ARG A 300 26.86 -18.68 -24.63
N LEU A 301 25.67 -18.18 -24.91
CA LEU A 301 24.62 -17.96 -23.91
C LEU A 301 23.82 -19.22 -23.58
N GLY A 302 23.70 -20.16 -24.53
CA GLY A 302 22.92 -21.38 -24.36
C GLY A 302 21.40 -21.19 -24.44
N TYR A 303 20.92 -20.02 -24.90
CA TYR A 303 19.51 -19.71 -25.12
C TYR A 303 19.33 -18.73 -26.29
N PRO A 304 18.17 -18.73 -26.98
CA PRO A 304 17.90 -17.80 -28.07
C PRO A 304 17.73 -16.37 -27.54
N ALA A 305 18.40 -15.41 -28.17
CA ALA A 305 18.47 -14.02 -27.73
C ALA A 305 17.94 -13.09 -28.84
N PRO A 306 16.61 -12.81 -28.84
CA PRO A 306 15.97 -12.02 -29.89
C PRO A 306 16.40 -10.53 -29.88
N GLU A 307 16.97 -10.06 -28.78
CA GLU A 307 17.44 -8.68 -28.60
C GLU A 307 18.80 -8.39 -29.26
N ILE A 308 19.49 -9.40 -29.83
CA ILE A 308 20.83 -9.24 -30.42
C ILE A 308 20.82 -8.28 -31.62
N ASP A 309 19.79 -8.34 -32.44
CA ASP A 309 19.73 -7.56 -33.69
C ASP A 309 19.78 -6.04 -33.38
N GLU A 310 19.03 -5.58 -32.37
CA GLU A 310 19.01 -4.16 -31.95
C GLU A 310 20.32 -3.73 -31.26
N VAL A 311 20.97 -4.65 -30.54
CA VAL A 311 22.24 -4.39 -29.84
C VAL A 311 23.39 -4.27 -30.83
N VAL A 312 23.45 -5.13 -31.84
CA VAL A 312 24.48 -5.11 -32.90
C VAL A 312 24.30 -3.88 -33.79
N GLU A 313 23.07 -3.53 -34.17
CA GLU A 313 22.80 -2.31 -34.96
C GLU A 313 23.23 -1.04 -34.22
N LYS A 314 22.87 -0.89 -32.93
CA LYS A 314 23.32 0.26 -32.11
C LYS A 314 24.83 0.31 -31.90
N TRP A 315 25.50 -0.85 -31.90
CA TRP A 315 26.94 -0.93 -31.77
C TRP A 315 27.65 -0.48 -33.05
N ILE A 316 27.15 -0.90 -34.22
CA ILE A 316 27.64 -0.45 -35.54
C ILE A 316 27.49 1.07 -35.66
N ASP A 317 26.29 1.61 -35.39
CA ASP A 317 26.00 3.05 -35.47
C ASP A 317 26.94 3.90 -34.59
N LYS A 318 27.34 3.38 -33.43
CA LYS A 318 28.27 4.07 -32.51
C LYS A 318 29.72 4.14 -33.00
N ARG A 319 30.14 3.27 -33.93
CA ARG A 319 31.52 3.21 -34.45
C ARG A 319 31.68 3.79 -35.86
N THR A 320 30.59 4.02 -36.57
CA THR A 320 30.59 4.72 -37.88
C THR A 320 30.52 6.25 -37.78
N LEU A 321 30.54 6.81 -36.55
CA LEU A 321 30.68 8.24 -36.24
C LEU A 321 32.08 8.54 -35.70
#